data_AF-A0A2V5X3V9-F1
#
_entry.id   AF-A0A2V5X3V9-F1
#
_cell.length_a   1.000
_cell.length_b   1.000
_cell.length_c   1.000
_cell.angle_alpha   90.00
_cell.angle_beta   90.00
_cell.angle_gamma   90.00
#
_symmetry.space_group_name_H-M   'P 1'
#
loop_
_entity.id
_entity.type
_entity.pdbx_description
1 polymer ?
#
loop_
_entity_poly.entity_id
_entity_poly.type
_entity_poly.pdbx_seq_one_letter_code
_entity_poly.pdbx_strand_id
1 'polypeptide(L)'
;MAFTATNNIFMSEWNIQSRAHACQACGRPFADKRPYHTILFDEKAGYGRLDVCEGCWAAHYRVGAASRKGFVSHWQGVFEVPPAQAEPIQKETAESLLRKLLEQNDLKYGAACFILAVMLERKRILKVKEQLQRHGQRVFIYEHPKTGDVFTIADPDLRLDQVDEVQRDVAHLLEQGLNPPGGAQPAASSSTGSTETNQSDNARAEPLPKPREQPAVG
;
A
#
# COMPACT_ATOMS: atom_id res chain seq x y z
N MET A 1 64.75 -5.50 -13.46
CA MET A 1 64.55 -5.73 -12.01
C MET A 1 63.09 -5.44 -11.72
N ALA A 2 62.30 -6.49 -11.55
CA ALA A 2 60.87 -6.41 -11.28
C ALA A 2 60.64 -6.55 -9.77
N PHE A 3 60.03 -5.54 -9.15
CA PHE A 3 59.45 -5.65 -7.82
C PHE A 3 57.94 -5.55 -7.98
N THR A 4 57.28 -6.69 -8.18
CA THR A 4 55.87 -6.84 -7.87
C THR A 4 55.74 -6.87 -6.35
N ALA A 5 55.33 -5.76 -5.77
CA ALA A 5 54.82 -5.74 -4.40
C ALA A 5 53.53 -6.56 -4.38
N THR A 6 53.63 -7.82 -4.00
CA THR A 6 52.49 -8.61 -3.56
C THR A 6 51.99 -7.99 -2.27
N ASN A 7 51.13 -6.99 -2.40
CA ASN A 7 50.38 -6.43 -1.29
C ASN A 7 49.31 -7.47 -0.92
N ASN A 8 49.74 -8.52 -0.23
CA ASN A 8 48.85 -9.47 0.40
C ASN A 8 48.31 -8.81 1.67
N ILE A 9 47.45 -7.81 1.47
CA ILE A 9 46.59 -7.28 2.51
C ILE A 9 45.58 -8.40 2.75
N PHE A 10 45.90 -9.29 3.69
CA PHE A 10 44.91 -10.14 4.34
C PHE A 10 43.96 -9.22 5.12
N MET A 11 43.00 -8.62 4.40
CA MET A 11 41.78 -8.10 4.99
C MET A 11 41.01 -9.33 5.47
N SER A 12 41.21 -9.72 6.74
CA SER A 12 40.22 -10.51 7.44
C SER A 12 38.92 -9.72 7.40
N GLU A 13 38.04 -10.12 6.49
CA GLU A 13 36.74 -9.51 6.23
C GLU A 13 36.00 -9.38 7.58
N TRP A 14 35.74 -8.14 8.03
CA TRP A 14 35.09 -7.82 9.31
C TRP A 14 33.58 -8.18 9.27
N ASN A 15 33.26 -9.44 9.00
CA ASN A 15 31.89 -9.93 8.90
C ASN A 15 31.32 -10.33 10.27
N ILE A 16 31.04 -9.34 11.13
CA ILE A 16 30.37 -9.58 12.41
C ILE A 16 28.87 -9.69 12.18
N GLN A 17 28.30 -10.84 12.54
CA GLN A 17 26.87 -11.12 12.35
C GLN A 17 25.97 -10.10 13.06
N SER A 18 24.77 -9.90 12.50
CA SER A 18 23.73 -9.12 13.15
C SER A 18 23.32 -9.78 14.48
N ARG A 19 22.76 -8.96 15.36
CA ARG A 19 22.37 -9.36 16.70
C ARG A 19 21.17 -10.32 16.67
N ALA A 20 21.23 -11.40 17.43
CA ALA A 20 20.17 -12.41 17.47
C ALA A 20 18.84 -11.88 18.03
N HIS A 21 17.71 -12.40 17.58
CA HIS A 21 16.39 -12.02 18.13
C HIS A 21 16.04 -12.74 19.45
N ALA A 22 16.82 -13.77 19.81
CA ALA A 22 16.63 -14.56 21.01
C ALA A 22 17.96 -14.86 21.68
N CYS A 23 17.91 -15.11 22.99
CA CYS A 23 19.06 -15.54 23.76
C CYS A 23 19.57 -16.90 23.24
N GLN A 24 20.82 -16.95 22.81
CA GLN A 24 21.43 -18.18 22.30
C GLN A 24 21.75 -19.22 23.40
N ALA A 25 21.59 -18.88 24.68
CA ALA A 25 21.79 -19.80 25.80
C ALA A 25 20.49 -20.47 26.27
N CYS A 26 19.36 -19.74 26.33
CA CYS A 26 18.08 -20.29 26.79
C CYS A 26 16.97 -20.32 25.74
N GLY A 27 17.23 -19.83 24.52
CA GLY A 27 16.28 -19.82 23.40
C GLY A 27 15.15 -18.80 23.51
N ARG A 28 15.02 -18.09 24.64
CA ARG A 28 13.94 -17.10 24.84
C ARG A 28 14.15 -15.87 23.95
N PRO A 29 13.12 -15.39 23.22
CA PRO A 29 13.16 -14.10 22.54
C PRO A 29 13.58 -12.98 23.49
N PHE A 30 14.37 -12.02 23.00
CA PHE A 30 14.62 -10.82 23.78
C PHE A 30 13.32 -10.03 23.93
N ALA A 31 13.09 -9.47 25.11
CA ALA A 31 11.91 -8.66 25.38
C ALA A 31 12.19 -7.19 25.09
N ASP A 32 11.18 -6.48 24.57
CA ASP A 32 11.31 -5.06 24.24
C ASP A 32 11.83 -4.26 25.43
N LYS A 33 12.76 -3.33 25.16
CA LYS A 33 13.45 -2.46 26.11
C LYS A 33 14.19 -3.19 27.23
N ARG A 34 14.56 -4.46 27.03
CA ARG A 34 15.37 -5.21 28.01
C ARG A 34 16.84 -5.28 27.62
N PRO A 35 17.76 -5.30 28.60
CA PRO A 35 19.17 -5.46 28.33
C PRO A 35 19.50 -6.87 27.83
N TYR A 36 20.49 -6.95 26.95
CA TYR A 36 21.14 -8.17 26.51
C TYR A 36 22.65 -7.95 26.46
N HIS A 37 23.42 -9.04 26.52
CA HIS A 37 24.89 -9.02 26.46
C HIS A 37 25.34 -9.71 25.19
N THR A 38 26.25 -9.08 24.46
CA THR A 38 26.94 -9.69 23.32
C THR A 38 28.37 -10.00 23.69
N ILE A 39 28.83 -11.21 23.34
CA ILE A 39 30.21 -11.63 23.45
C ILE A 39 30.72 -11.97 22.05
N LEU A 40 31.88 -11.41 21.70
CA LEU A 40 32.56 -11.70 20.45
C LEU A 40 33.74 -12.63 20.73
N PHE A 41 33.88 -13.66 19.89
CA PHE A 41 34.97 -14.61 19.95
C PHE A 41 35.69 -14.70 18.61
N ASP A 42 37.00 -14.93 18.65
CA ASP A 42 37.84 -15.25 17.50
C ASP A 42 37.75 -16.76 17.21
N GLU A 43 37.29 -17.09 16.01
CA GLU A 43 37.18 -18.44 15.50
C GLU A 43 38.09 -18.61 14.29
N LYS A 44 38.48 -19.86 13.96
CA LYS A 44 39.39 -20.14 12.85
C LYS A 44 38.93 -19.59 11.49
N ALA A 45 37.63 -19.30 11.33
CA ALA A 45 37.00 -18.83 10.10
C ALA A 45 36.44 -17.40 10.19
N GLY A 46 36.72 -16.65 11.27
CA GLY A 46 36.23 -15.28 11.46
C GLY A 46 35.75 -15.01 12.88
N TYR A 47 34.92 -13.97 13.06
CA TYR A 47 34.39 -13.61 14.38
C TYR A 47 33.04 -14.28 14.65
N GLY A 48 32.98 -15.06 15.74
CA GLY A 48 31.74 -15.61 16.28
C GLY A 48 31.06 -14.63 17.24
N ARG A 49 29.73 -14.45 17.09
CA ARG A 49 28.91 -13.60 17.95
C ARG A 49 27.96 -14.45 18.81
N LEU A 50 27.91 -14.15 20.11
CA LEU A 50 26.98 -14.77 21.06
C LEU A 50 26.19 -13.70 21.81
N ASP A 51 24.86 -13.71 21.65
CA ASP A 51 23.93 -12.83 22.35
C ASP A 51 23.15 -13.59 23.44
N VAL A 52 23.22 -13.10 24.67
CA VAL A 52 22.57 -13.71 25.85
C VAL A 52 21.74 -12.70 26.64
N CYS A 53 20.64 -13.18 27.26
CA CYS A 53 19.83 -12.33 28.13
C CYS A 53 20.55 -12.07 29.45
N GLU A 54 20.14 -11.04 30.17
CA GLU A 54 20.72 -10.65 31.47
C GLU A 54 20.77 -11.82 32.48
N GLY A 55 19.72 -12.65 32.53
CA GLY A 55 19.70 -13.82 33.42
C GLY A 55 20.76 -14.88 33.06
N CYS A 56 20.90 -15.21 31.77
CA CYS A 56 21.94 -16.14 31.32
C CYS A 56 23.33 -15.55 31.49
N TRP A 57 23.48 -14.24 31.26
CA TRP A 57 24.73 -13.53 31.51
C TRP A 57 25.17 -13.68 32.98
N ALA A 58 24.30 -13.32 33.93
CA ALA A 58 24.60 -13.39 35.35
C ALA A 58 24.93 -14.81 35.84
N ALA A 59 24.24 -15.82 35.29
CA ALA A 59 24.39 -17.22 35.70
C ALA A 59 25.64 -17.91 35.12
N HIS A 60 26.02 -17.61 33.87
CA HIS A 60 26.98 -18.45 33.14
C HIS A 60 28.17 -17.70 32.52
N TYR A 61 28.10 -16.38 32.38
CA TYR A 61 29.09 -15.62 31.60
C TYR A 61 29.72 -14.46 32.37
N ARG A 62 29.03 -13.88 33.35
CA ARG A 62 29.52 -12.76 34.15
C ARG A 62 30.87 -13.05 34.80
N VAL A 63 31.09 -14.28 35.26
CA VAL A 63 32.37 -14.75 35.79
C VAL A 63 33.07 -15.58 34.72
N GLY A 64 34.24 -15.13 34.28
CA GLY A 64 35.11 -15.91 33.40
C GLY A 64 34.79 -15.85 31.90
N ALA A 65 33.87 -14.99 31.41
CA ALA A 65 33.72 -14.77 29.97
C ALA A 65 35.02 -14.30 29.30
N ALA A 66 35.73 -13.35 29.93
CA ALA A 66 36.99 -12.82 29.42
C ALA A 66 38.15 -13.84 29.42
N SER A 67 38.05 -14.89 30.24
CA SER A 67 39.05 -15.98 30.29
C SER A 67 38.73 -17.13 29.33
N ARG A 68 37.64 -17.07 28.57
CA ARG A 68 37.32 -18.10 27.58
C ARG A 68 38.27 -17.98 26.39
N LYS A 69 38.67 -19.13 25.87
CA LYS A 69 39.52 -19.20 24.68
C LYS A 69 38.85 -18.45 23.51
N GLY A 70 39.61 -17.59 22.87
CA GLY A 70 39.13 -16.79 21.75
C GLY A 70 38.28 -15.59 22.15
N PHE A 71 38.16 -15.22 23.43
CA PHE A 71 37.45 -13.98 23.80
C PHE A 71 38.09 -12.75 23.13
N VAL A 72 37.26 -11.92 22.50
CA VAL A 72 37.68 -10.66 21.87
C VAL A 72 37.13 -9.47 22.65
N SER A 73 35.80 -9.41 22.80
CA SER A 73 35.14 -8.27 23.45
C SER A 73 33.77 -8.63 23.98
N HIS A 74 33.29 -7.87 24.95
CA HIS A 74 31.93 -7.94 25.49
C HIS A 74 31.32 -6.53 25.50
N TRP A 75 30.03 -6.43 25.15
CA TRP A 75 29.25 -5.21 25.34
C TRP A 75 27.81 -5.54 25.73
N GLN A 76 27.11 -4.54 26.24
CA GLN A 76 25.70 -4.61 26.61
C GLN A 76 24.90 -3.70 25.67
N GLY A 77 23.74 -4.16 25.21
CA GLY A 77 22.77 -3.38 24.46
C GLY A 77 21.38 -3.48 25.06
N VAL A 78 20.45 -2.65 24.58
CA VAL A 78 19.02 -2.74 24.87
C VAL A 78 18.31 -3.28 23.64
N PHE A 79 17.49 -4.33 23.80
CA PHE A 79 16.73 -4.87 22.70
C PHE A 79 15.50 -4.00 22.45
N GLU A 80 15.40 -3.44 21.25
CA GLU A 80 14.20 -2.73 20.82
C GLU A 80 13.51 -3.54 19.74
N VAL A 81 12.22 -3.80 19.94
CA VAL A 81 11.38 -4.35 18.89
C VAL A 81 11.11 -3.23 17.90
N PRO A 82 11.46 -3.38 16.61
CA PRO A 82 11.11 -2.39 15.62
C PRO A 82 9.61 -2.11 15.69
N PRO A 83 9.18 -0.83 15.68
CA PRO A 83 7.76 -0.53 15.68
C PRO A 83 7.11 -1.29 14.53
N ALA A 84 5.94 -1.88 14.78
CA ALA A 84 5.15 -2.48 13.71
C ALA A 84 5.03 -1.41 12.61
N GLN A 85 5.48 -1.74 11.39
CA GLN A 85 5.31 -0.82 10.27
C GLN A 85 3.82 -0.53 10.19
N ALA A 86 3.42 0.71 10.46
CA ALA A 86 2.05 1.13 10.24
C ALA A 86 1.71 0.79 8.79
N GLU A 87 0.54 0.19 8.55
CA GLU A 87 0.06 0.03 7.18
C GLU A 87 0.19 1.40 6.51
N PRO A 88 0.91 1.50 5.37
CA PRO A 88 1.05 2.77 4.70
C PRO A 88 -0.34 3.35 4.50
N ILE A 89 -0.57 4.61 4.90
CA ILE A 89 -1.69 5.39 4.36
C ILE A 89 -1.63 5.11 2.86
N GLN A 90 -2.67 4.45 2.34
CA GLN A 90 -2.64 3.88 1.00
C GLN A 90 -2.61 5.03 0.00
N LYS A 91 -1.41 5.57 -0.28
CA LYS A 91 -1.17 6.41 -1.44
C LYS A 91 -1.63 5.56 -2.61
N GLU A 92 -2.63 6.06 -3.34
CA GLU A 92 -3.09 5.36 -4.53
C GLU A 92 -1.87 5.22 -5.45
N THR A 93 -1.62 4.00 -5.89
CA THR A 93 -0.69 3.83 -7.00
C THR A 93 -1.35 4.40 -8.25
N ALA A 94 -0.56 4.88 -9.21
CA ALA A 94 -1.12 5.36 -10.49
C ALA A 94 -2.02 4.30 -11.17
N GLU A 95 -1.71 3.01 -10.96
CA GLU A 95 -2.53 1.91 -11.47
C GLU A 95 -3.84 1.74 -10.69
N SER A 96 -3.81 1.74 -9.35
CA SER A 96 -5.02 1.62 -8.53
C SER A 96 -5.96 2.82 -8.73
N LEU A 97 -5.40 4.02 -8.87
CA LEU A 97 -6.16 5.22 -9.20
C LEU A 97 -6.80 5.11 -10.60
N LEU A 98 -6.04 4.68 -11.61
CA LEU A 98 -6.55 4.50 -12.97
C LEU A 98 -7.72 3.51 -13.00
N ARG A 99 -7.60 2.37 -12.32
CA ARG A 99 -8.67 1.36 -12.22
C ARG A 99 -9.95 1.96 -11.63
N LYS A 100 -9.83 2.66 -10.50
CA LYS A 100 -10.98 3.29 -9.83
C LYS A 100 -11.62 4.39 -10.69
N LEU A 101 -10.82 5.19 -11.39
CA LEU A 101 -11.33 6.23 -12.28
C LEU A 101 -12.10 5.64 -13.48
N LEU A 102 -11.61 4.53 -14.05
CA LEU A 102 -12.29 3.84 -15.13
C LEU A 102 -13.57 3.14 -14.66
N GLU A 103 -13.59 2.60 -13.44
CA GLU A 103 -14.79 2.05 -12.81
C GLU A 103 -15.87 3.12 -12.57
N GLN A 104 -15.48 4.34 -12.18
CA GLN A 104 -16.41 5.47 -12.03
C GLN A 104 -17.00 5.92 -13.37
N ASN A 105 -16.28 5.71 -14.48
CA ASN A 105 -16.71 6.02 -15.84
C ASN A 105 -17.28 7.45 -16.01
N ASP A 106 -16.65 8.43 -15.36
CA ASP A 106 -17.03 9.84 -15.43
C ASP A 106 -16.13 10.57 -16.43
N LEU A 107 -16.75 11.26 -17.39
CA LEU A 107 -16.06 12.01 -18.44
C LEU A 107 -15.12 13.08 -17.90
N LYS A 108 -15.39 13.64 -16.71
CA LYS A 108 -14.52 14.66 -16.09
C LYS A 108 -13.11 14.16 -15.81
N TYR A 109 -12.95 12.84 -15.63
CA TYR A 109 -11.66 12.22 -15.35
C TYR A 109 -10.95 11.70 -16.61
N GLY A 110 -11.52 11.90 -17.81
CA GLY A 110 -10.93 11.40 -19.06
C GLY A 110 -9.47 11.86 -19.26
N ALA A 111 -9.19 13.13 -18.99
CA ALA A 111 -7.83 13.66 -19.08
C ALA A 111 -6.89 13.08 -18.02
N ALA A 112 -7.37 12.89 -16.79
CA ALA A 112 -6.60 12.24 -15.73
C ALA A 112 -6.29 10.78 -16.07
N CYS A 113 -7.27 10.02 -16.58
CA CYS A 113 -7.10 8.64 -17.05
C CYS A 113 -6.05 8.55 -18.16
N PHE A 114 -6.10 9.46 -19.13
CA PHE A 114 -5.13 9.51 -20.22
C PHE A 114 -3.72 9.77 -19.72
N ILE A 115 -3.53 10.77 -18.85
CA ILE A 115 -2.21 11.08 -18.28
C ILE A 115 -1.69 9.91 -17.42
N LEU A 116 -2.53 9.30 -16.59
CA LEU A 116 -2.16 8.11 -15.81
C LEU A 116 -1.72 6.95 -16.70
N ALA A 117 -2.42 6.70 -17.80
CA ALA A 117 -2.04 5.68 -18.77
C ALA A 117 -0.67 5.94 -19.38
N VAL A 118 -0.42 7.17 -19.85
CA VAL A 118 0.89 7.58 -20.41
C VAL A 118 2.00 7.49 -19.35
N MET A 119 1.72 7.85 -18.10
CA MET A 119 2.66 7.69 -16.99
C MET A 119 3.03 6.22 -16.77
N LEU A 120 2.04 5.33 -16.78
CA LEU A 120 2.24 3.88 -16.61
C LEU A 120 2.94 3.24 -17.81
N GLU A 121 2.65 3.73 -19.02
CA GLU A 121 3.35 3.34 -20.25
C GLU A 121 4.84 3.69 -20.18
N ARG A 122 5.18 4.92 -19.79
CA ARG A 122 6.58 5.35 -19.63
C ARG A 122 7.32 4.54 -18.56
N LYS A 123 6.62 4.09 -17.52
CA LYS A 123 7.14 3.18 -16.48
C LYS A 123 7.18 1.70 -16.92
N ARG A 124 6.77 1.38 -18.15
CA ARG A 124 6.66 0.02 -18.71
C ARG A 124 5.73 -0.91 -17.92
N ILE A 125 4.75 -0.34 -17.22
CA ILE A 125 3.72 -1.09 -16.49
C ILE A 125 2.58 -1.46 -17.44
N LEU A 126 2.14 -0.51 -18.27
CA LEU A 126 1.17 -0.77 -19.34
C LEU A 126 1.87 -0.80 -20.70
N LYS A 127 1.33 -1.60 -21.62
CA LYS A 127 1.75 -1.64 -23.03
C LYS A 127 0.57 -1.37 -23.94
N VAL A 128 0.75 -0.51 -24.94
CA VAL A 128 -0.25 -0.35 -26.01
C VAL A 128 -0.31 -1.66 -26.80
N LYS A 129 -1.49 -2.28 -26.84
CA LYS A 129 -1.78 -3.43 -27.70
C LYS A 129 -2.32 -2.99 -29.05
N GLU A 130 -3.22 -2.02 -29.04
CA GLU A 130 -3.87 -1.52 -30.24
C GLU A 130 -4.18 -0.03 -30.09
N GLN A 131 -4.16 0.68 -31.22
CA GLN A 131 -4.61 2.05 -31.31
C GLN A 131 -5.68 2.13 -32.40
N LEU A 132 -6.82 2.70 -32.02
CA LEU A 132 -8.02 2.81 -32.85
C LEU A 132 -8.39 4.28 -33.04
N GLN A 133 -9.17 4.53 -34.08
CA GLN A 133 -9.87 5.80 -34.29
C GLN A 133 -11.36 5.55 -34.16
N ARG A 134 -12.03 6.20 -33.21
CA ARG A 134 -13.48 6.14 -33.03
C ARG A 134 -14.05 7.53 -32.98
N HIS A 135 -15.01 7.82 -33.86
CA HIS A 135 -15.67 9.14 -33.93
C HIS A 135 -14.70 10.33 -34.05
N GLY A 136 -13.56 10.14 -34.73
CA GLY A 136 -12.52 11.17 -34.87
C GLY A 136 -11.59 11.31 -33.67
N GLN A 137 -11.77 10.48 -32.63
CA GLN A 137 -10.95 10.46 -31.43
C GLN A 137 -10.03 9.23 -31.42
N ARG A 138 -8.77 9.45 -31.03
CA ARG A 138 -7.81 8.35 -30.82
C ARG A 138 -8.19 7.58 -29.56
N VAL A 139 -8.23 6.26 -29.66
CA VAL A 139 -8.48 5.36 -28.52
C VAL A 139 -7.34 4.37 -28.44
N PHE A 140 -6.80 4.19 -27.23
CA PHE A 140 -5.72 3.25 -26.95
C PHE A 140 -6.27 2.07 -26.15
N ILE A 141 -5.88 0.87 -26.56
CA ILE A 141 -6.10 -0.36 -25.83
C ILE A 141 -4.77 -0.72 -25.17
N TYR A 142 -4.69 -0.54 -23.86
CA TYR A 142 -3.54 -0.89 -23.04
C TYR A 142 -3.71 -2.27 -22.42
N GLU A 143 -2.61 -3.00 -22.27
CA GLU A 143 -2.54 -4.26 -21.51
C GLU A 143 -1.51 -4.17 -20.39
N HIS A 144 -1.86 -4.70 -19.22
CA HIS A 144 -0.93 -4.97 -18.15
C HIS A 144 -0.31 -6.36 -18.32
N PRO A 145 0.97 -6.50 -18.71
CA PRO A 145 1.54 -7.76 -19.17
C PRO A 145 1.69 -8.83 -18.09
N LYS A 146 1.62 -8.46 -16.80
CA LYS A 146 1.71 -9.42 -15.69
C LYS A 146 0.35 -10.01 -15.31
N THR A 147 -0.73 -9.22 -15.41
CA THR A 147 -2.07 -9.65 -15.00
C THR A 147 -2.95 -10.01 -16.18
N GLY A 148 -2.65 -9.50 -17.38
CA GLY A 148 -3.47 -9.65 -18.57
C GLY A 148 -4.64 -8.66 -18.64
N ASP A 149 -4.72 -7.70 -17.71
CA ASP A 149 -5.81 -6.72 -17.71
C ASP A 149 -5.73 -5.78 -18.90
N VAL A 150 -6.89 -5.42 -19.44
CA VAL A 150 -7.02 -4.55 -20.61
C VAL A 150 -7.76 -3.27 -20.25
N PHE A 151 -7.20 -2.13 -20.62
CA PHE A 151 -7.78 -0.79 -20.39
C PHE A 151 -8.03 -0.10 -21.73
N THR A 152 -9.25 0.41 -21.95
CA THR A 152 -9.59 1.19 -23.14
C THR A 152 -9.69 2.66 -22.75
N ILE A 153 -8.81 3.49 -23.29
CA ILE A 153 -8.66 4.89 -22.87
C ILE A 153 -8.67 5.77 -24.11
N ALA A 154 -9.60 6.72 -24.15
CA ALA A 154 -9.69 7.71 -25.20
C ALA A 154 -8.72 8.87 -24.94
N ASP A 155 -8.08 9.35 -25.99
CA ASP A 155 -7.28 10.57 -25.97
C ASP A 155 -8.22 11.78 -25.97
N PRO A 156 -8.25 12.61 -24.92
CA PRO A 156 -9.12 13.78 -24.85
C PRO A 156 -8.71 14.92 -25.79
N ASP A 157 -7.71 14.73 -26.65
CA ASP A 157 -7.08 15.75 -27.50
C ASP A 157 -6.48 16.89 -26.65
N LEU A 158 -5.68 16.50 -25.67
CA LEU A 158 -5.15 17.44 -24.68
C LEU A 158 -4.17 18.42 -25.33
N ARG A 159 -4.46 19.72 -25.20
CA ARG A 159 -3.55 20.78 -25.67
C ARG A 159 -2.38 20.94 -24.72
N LEU A 160 -1.24 21.38 -25.25
CA LEU A 160 0.01 21.48 -24.50
C LEU A 160 -0.09 22.40 -23.26
N ASP A 161 -0.93 23.43 -23.32
CA ASP A 161 -1.20 24.37 -22.22
C ASP A 161 -2.11 23.80 -21.11
N GLN A 162 -2.83 22.72 -21.39
CA GLN A 162 -3.71 22.03 -20.42
C GLN A 162 -2.98 20.91 -19.68
N VAL A 163 -1.82 20.47 -20.18
CA VAL A 163 -1.05 19.36 -19.61
C VAL A 163 -0.63 19.66 -18.17
N ASP A 164 -0.16 20.88 -17.89
CA ASP A 164 0.32 21.25 -16.56
C ASP A 164 -0.79 21.26 -15.51
N GLU A 165 -2.00 21.65 -15.90
CA GLU A 165 -3.18 21.65 -15.03
C GLU A 165 -3.60 20.22 -14.70
N VAL A 166 -3.76 19.38 -15.72
CA VAL A 166 -4.16 17.98 -15.52
C VAL A 166 -3.11 17.20 -14.73
N GLN A 167 -1.82 17.51 -14.90
CA GLN A 167 -0.76 16.91 -14.08
C GLN A 167 -0.88 17.29 -12.60
N ARG A 168 -1.26 18.53 -12.28
CA ARG A 168 -1.53 18.94 -10.89
C ARG A 168 -2.74 18.21 -10.32
N ASP A 169 -3.81 18.08 -11.10
CA ASP A 169 -5.01 17.35 -10.69
C ASP A 169 -4.71 15.87 -10.42
N VAL A 170 -3.93 15.23 -11.30
CA VAL A 170 -3.47 13.85 -11.10
C VAL A 170 -2.61 13.72 -9.85
N ALA A 171 -1.70 14.67 -9.60
CA ALA A 171 -0.88 14.66 -8.38
C ALA A 171 -1.75 14.75 -7.12
N HIS A 172 -2.74 15.66 -7.13
CA HIS A 172 -3.68 15.82 -6.03
C HIS A 172 -4.53 14.55 -5.81
N LEU A 173 -5.00 13.91 -6.89
CA LEU A 173 -5.72 12.64 -6.82
C LEU A 173 -4.86 11.48 -6.27
N LEU A 174 -3.56 11.45 -6.58
CA LEU A 174 -2.63 10.45 -6.04
C LEU A 174 -2.35 10.67 -4.55
N GLU A 175 -2.36 11.92 -4.09
CA GLU A 175 -2.12 12.29 -2.69
C GLU A 175 -3.34 12.07 -1.80
N GLN A 176 -4.54 12.42 -2.29
CA GLN A 176 -5.78 12.37 -1.50
C GLN A 176 -6.63 11.13 -1.74
N GLY A 177 -6.41 10.43 -2.85
CA GLY A 177 -7.31 9.38 -3.34
C GLY A 177 -8.62 9.95 -3.88
N LEU A 178 -9.48 9.07 -4.43
CA LEU A 178 -10.81 9.46 -4.94
C LEU A 178 -11.85 9.70 -3.84
N ASN A 179 -11.52 9.35 -2.60
CA ASN A 179 -12.37 9.56 -1.45
C ASN A 179 -11.49 9.94 -0.25
N PRO A 180 -11.46 11.21 0.18
CA PRO A 180 -10.73 11.57 1.38
C PRO A 180 -11.32 10.80 2.58
N PRO A 181 -10.50 10.40 3.58
CA PRO A 181 -10.99 9.80 4.82
C PRO A 181 -11.78 10.86 5.61
N GLY A 182 -13.05 11.01 5.27
CA GLY A 182 -13.95 12.03 5.80
C GLY A 182 -15.39 11.92 5.29
N GLY A 183 -15.67 11.10 4.28
CA GLY A 183 -17.03 10.79 3.83
C GLY A 183 -17.73 9.73 4.68
N ALA A 184 -17.79 9.91 6.00
CA ALA A 184 -18.78 9.21 6.82
C ALA A 184 -20.15 9.84 6.53
N GLN A 185 -20.83 9.31 5.53
CA GLN A 185 -22.22 9.68 5.26
C GLN A 185 -23.07 9.23 6.46
N PRO A 186 -23.73 10.13 7.19
CA PRO A 186 -24.66 9.73 8.24
C PRO A 186 -25.80 8.98 7.58
N ALA A 187 -25.99 7.72 7.96
CA ALA A 187 -27.17 6.94 7.62
C ALA A 187 -28.40 7.64 8.22
N ALA A 188 -29.01 8.53 7.43
CA ALA A 188 -30.33 9.07 7.70
C ALA A 188 -31.37 8.03 7.25
N SER A 189 -31.79 7.23 8.23
CA SER A 189 -33.15 6.77 8.48
C SER A 189 -34.10 6.69 7.28
N SER A 190 -34.15 5.51 6.63
CA SER A 190 -35.32 5.12 5.84
C SER A 190 -36.22 4.20 6.66
N SER A 191 -37.22 4.84 7.26
CA SER A 191 -38.43 4.23 7.81
C SER A 191 -39.05 3.26 6.80
N THR A 192 -39.07 1.97 7.15
CA THR A 192 -39.78 0.93 6.42
C THR A 192 -41.27 1.06 6.66
N GLY A 193 -41.97 1.72 5.74
CA GLY A 193 -43.43 1.75 5.63
C GLY A 193 -43.89 0.93 4.43
N SER A 194 -44.19 -0.35 4.71
CA SER A 194 -45.24 -1.20 4.14
C SER A 194 -45.60 -1.15 2.64
N THR A 195 -45.43 -2.29 1.95
CA THR A 195 -46.49 -2.80 1.06
C THR A 195 -46.44 -4.33 0.97
N GLU A 196 -47.32 -5.03 1.70
CA GLU A 196 -47.74 -6.40 1.35
C GLU A 196 -49.25 -6.59 1.64
N THR A 197 -50.00 -6.64 0.53
CA THR A 197 -51.20 -7.43 0.18
C THR A 197 -51.96 -8.19 1.29
N ASN A 198 -53.28 -7.93 1.46
CA ASN A 198 -54.39 -8.82 1.01
C ASN A 198 -55.79 -8.39 1.52
N GLN A 199 -56.75 -8.43 0.57
CA GLN A 199 -58.10 -9.03 0.64
C GLN A 199 -59.03 -8.82 1.86
N SER A 200 -60.18 -8.17 1.62
CA SER A 200 -61.54 -8.77 1.68
C SER A 200 -62.65 -7.79 2.05
N ASP A 201 -63.67 -7.77 1.20
CA ASP A 201 -65.10 -7.83 1.51
C ASP A 201 -65.76 -6.80 2.46
N ASN A 202 -66.61 -5.99 1.85
CA ASN A 202 -68.07 -6.00 2.03
C ASN A 202 -68.73 -4.66 2.43
N ALA A 203 -69.83 -4.41 1.73
CA ALA A 203 -71.04 -3.71 2.16
C ALA A 203 -71.00 -2.18 2.38
N ARG A 204 -71.61 -1.51 1.38
CA ARG A 204 -72.89 -0.80 1.52
C ARG A 204 -72.86 0.60 2.17
N ALA A 205 -72.89 1.63 1.33
CA ALA A 205 -74.01 2.59 1.26
C ALA A 205 -73.72 3.70 0.21
N GLU A 206 -74.54 3.73 -0.84
CA GLU A 206 -74.88 4.91 -1.65
C GLU A 206 -75.65 5.96 -0.80
N PRO A 207 -76.05 7.16 -1.28
CA PRO A 207 -75.66 7.91 -2.50
C PRO A 207 -75.56 9.46 -2.34
N LEU A 208 -74.93 10.12 -3.34
CA LEU A 208 -75.20 11.46 -3.98
C LEU A 208 -75.41 12.76 -3.12
N PRO A 209 -75.42 13.99 -3.70
CA PRO A 209 -75.14 14.42 -5.08
C PRO A 209 -74.21 15.67 -5.26
N LYS A 210 -73.84 15.85 -6.54
CA LYS A 210 -73.50 17.02 -7.41
C LYS A 210 -74.01 18.42 -6.96
N PRO A 211 -73.85 19.55 -7.72
CA PRO A 211 -73.13 19.83 -8.99
C PRO A 211 -72.35 21.18 -9.01
N ARG A 212 -71.53 21.40 -10.04
CA ARG A 212 -71.67 22.45 -11.10
C ARG A 212 -70.33 22.62 -11.81
N GLU A 213 -70.23 22.25 -13.08
CA GLU A 213 -70.57 23.10 -14.24
C GLU A 213 -69.75 24.39 -14.25
N GLN A 214 -68.81 24.51 -15.19
CA GLN A 214 -68.98 25.37 -16.37
C GLN A 214 -67.74 25.33 -17.28
N PRO A 215 -67.86 25.76 -18.56
CA PRO A 215 -67.64 24.86 -19.68
C PRO A 215 -66.64 25.44 -20.70
N ALA A 216 -66.50 24.71 -21.82
CA ALA A 216 -66.53 25.18 -23.22
C ALA A 216 -65.65 26.38 -23.66
N VAL A 217 -65.21 26.52 -24.90
CA VAL A 217 -65.22 25.79 -26.18
C VAL A 217 -64.28 26.65 -27.04
N GLY A 218 -63.57 26.04 -27.98
CA GLY A 218 -62.82 26.74 -29.01
C GLY A 218 -61.95 25.77 -29.78
#